data_AF-A0A932J8B3-F1
#
_entry.id   AF-A0A932J8B3-F1
#
_cell.length_a   1.000
_cell.length_b   1.000
_cell.length_c   1.000
_cell.angle_alpha   90.00
_cell.angle_beta   90.00
_cell.angle_gamma   90.00
#
_symmetry.space_group_name_H-M   'P 1'
#
loop_
_entity.id
_entity.type
_entity.pdbx_description
1 polymer ?
#
loop_
_entity_poly.entity_id
_entity_poly.type
_entity_poly.pdbx_seq_one_letter_code
_entity_poly.pdbx_strand_id
1 'polypeptide(L)'
;MDIGSILISVALFLLVAAFVARPLLERVGVADGSDSPADNLLTQREAVLIELRDLDFDHETGKVSHDDYATQRARLVAKGVEVLRALSAIGKNESPAPASDDFDDAIEKAVAARRRRKATPASAGHVDDEIEKAVAARRKMKTIPAEANVETEAAPAPGRDLNDNGRLAKFCSHCGAAAQPGDKFCARCGASLALTPEST
;
A
#
# COMPACT_ATOMS: atom_id res chain seq x y z
N MET A 1 -34.20 34.49 51.98
CA MET A 1 -32.93 34.06 51.36
C MET A 1 -31.82 34.85 52.03
N ASP A 2 -30.95 34.17 52.77
CA ASP A 2 -29.85 34.83 53.46
C ASP A 2 -28.91 35.47 52.44
N ILE A 3 -28.54 36.73 52.68
CA ILE A 3 -27.66 37.52 51.81
C ILE A 3 -26.38 36.74 51.47
N GLY A 4 -25.86 35.94 52.40
CA GLY A 4 -24.69 35.08 52.18
C GLY A 4 -24.88 34.02 51.09
N SER A 5 -26.06 33.41 50.99
CA SER A 5 -26.35 32.39 49.96
C SER A 5 -26.44 32.99 48.56
N ILE A 6 -26.95 34.22 48.45
CA ILE A 6 -27.04 34.96 47.19
C ILE A 6 -25.64 35.37 46.71
N LEU A 7 -24.77 35.81 47.61
CA LEU A 7 -23.40 36.19 47.24
C LEU A 7 -22.57 34.98 46.77
N ILE A 8 -22.71 33.84 47.43
CA ILE A 8 -22.00 32.60 47.05
C ILE A 8 -22.48 32.10 45.68
N SER A 9 -23.79 32.12 45.41
CA SER A 9 -24.32 31.64 44.14
C SER A 9 -23.90 32.53 42.96
N VAL A 10 -23.90 33.86 43.14
CA VAL A 10 -23.42 34.81 42.12
C VAL A 10 -21.92 34.66 41.87
N ALA A 11 -21.11 34.52 42.92
CA ALA A 11 -19.67 34.32 42.79
C ALA A 11 -19.33 33.03 42.03
N LEU A 12 -20.02 31.92 42.37
CA LEU A 12 -19.87 30.65 41.67
C LEU A 12 -20.31 30.75 40.21
N PHE A 13 -21.45 31.41 39.95
CA PHE A 13 -21.95 31.60 38.60
C PHE A 13 -20.98 32.39 37.73
N LEU A 14 -20.41 33.49 38.25
CA LEU A 14 -19.41 34.29 37.53
C LEU A 14 -18.14 33.49 37.25
N LEU A 15 -17.69 32.65 38.18
CA LEU A 15 -16.52 31.79 37.98
C LEU A 15 -16.79 30.75 36.88
N VAL A 16 -17.93 30.06 36.93
CA VAL A 16 -18.32 29.09 35.90
C VAL A 16 -18.50 29.79 34.55
N ALA A 17 -19.18 30.93 34.51
CA ALA A 17 -19.35 31.72 33.30
C ALA A 17 -18.01 32.17 32.73
N ALA A 18 -17.07 32.62 33.57
CA ALA A 18 -15.72 32.97 33.14
C ALA A 18 -14.94 31.76 32.61
N PHE A 19 -15.05 30.59 33.26
CA PHE A 19 -14.42 29.35 32.80
C PHE A 19 -14.97 28.90 31.44
N VAL A 20 -16.29 28.98 31.24
CA VAL A 20 -16.96 28.64 29.97
C VAL A 20 -16.73 29.70 28.88
N ALA A 21 -16.61 30.98 29.25
CA ALA A 21 -16.32 32.07 28.32
C ALA A 21 -14.83 32.13 27.93
N ARG A 22 -13.94 31.57 28.75
CA ARG A 22 -12.50 31.50 28.47
C ARG A 22 -12.15 30.92 27.09
N PRO A 23 -12.67 29.77 26.64
CA PRO A 23 -12.41 29.25 25.29
C PRO A 23 -12.95 30.12 24.16
N LEU A 24 -13.89 31.04 24.42
CA LEU A 24 -14.37 32.00 23.44
C LEU A 24 -13.48 33.25 23.39
N LEU A 25 -12.93 33.69 24.52
CA LEU A 25 -11.99 34.82 24.59
C LEU A 25 -10.57 34.43 24.17
N GLU A 26 -10.11 33.22 24.50
CA GLU A 26 -8.81 32.71 24.05
C GLU A 26 -8.76 32.54 22.52
N ARG A 27 -9.89 32.24 21.86
CA ARG A 27 -9.99 32.25 20.40
C ARG A 27 -9.81 33.65 19.78
N VAL A 28 -10.14 34.72 20.50
CA VAL A 28 -9.97 36.11 20.03
C VAL A 28 -8.50 36.57 20.16
N GLY A 29 -7.69 35.90 20.98
CA GLY A 29 -6.26 36.16 21.15
C GLY A 29 -5.31 35.37 20.23
N VAL A 30 -5.81 34.36 19.51
CA VAL A 30 -5.05 33.56 18.52
C VAL A 30 -5.47 33.95 17.09
N ALA A 31 -5.64 35.24 16.84
CA ALA A 31 -5.90 35.75 15.50
C ALA A 31 -4.63 35.94 14.64
N ASP A 32 -3.44 35.63 15.21
CA ASP A 32 -2.15 35.65 14.51
C ASP A 32 -1.61 34.22 14.23
N GLY A 33 -2.36 33.19 14.64
CA GLY A 33 -2.19 31.79 14.21
C GLY A 33 -3.20 31.43 13.12
N SER A 34 -3.46 32.39 12.23
CA SER A 34 -4.36 32.25 11.08
C SER A 34 -4.04 30.98 10.31
N ASP A 35 -5.05 30.14 10.08
CA ASP A 35 -5.08 29.04 9.09
C ASP A 35 -3.75 28.85 8.38
N SER A 36 -2.80 28.14 9.03
CA SER A 36 -1.51 27.93 8.38
C SER A 36 -1.81 27.31 7.02
N PRO A 37 -1.13 27.73 5.93
CA PRO A 37 -1.31 27.07 4.64
C PRO A 37 -1.17 25.55 4.75
N ALA A 38 -0.40 25.05 5.74
CA ALA A 38 -0.36 23.65 6.12
C ALA A 38 -1.70 23.13 6.70
N ASP A 39 -2.30 23.82 7.67
CA ASP A 39 -3.56 23.42 8.31
C ASP A 39 -4.71 23.34 7.30
N ASN A 40 -4.82 24.32 6.40
CA ASN A 40 -5.79 24.31 5.31
C ASN A 40 -5.66 23.07 4.41
N LEU A 41 -4.43 22.67 4.10
CA LEU A 41 -4.16 21.48 3.29
C LEU A 41 -4.44 20.18 4.06
N LEU A 42 -4.22 20.17 5.38
CA LEU A 42 -4.59 19.04 6.23
C LEU A 42 -6.12 18.86 6.27
N THR A 43 -6.87 19.95 6.41
CA THR A 43 -8.34 19.90 6.32
C THR A 43 -8.81 19.42 4.94
N GLN A 44 -8.19 19.89 3.86
CA GLN A 44 -8.51 19.39 2.51
C GLN A 44 -8.21 17.89 2.35
N ARG A 45 -7.11 17.40 2.93
CA ARG A 45 -6.78 15.97 2.94
C ARG A 45 -7.86 15.18 3.66
N GLU A 46 -8.28 15.61 4.84
CA GLU A 46 -9.34 14.95 5.60
C GLU A 46 -10.66 14.93 4.84
N ALA A 47 -11.02 16.03 4.19
CA ALA A 47 -12.22 16.10 3.35
C ALA A 47 -12.19 15.08 2.20
N VAL A 48 -11.07 14.97 1.47
CA VAL A 48 -10.92 13.99 0.38
C VAL A 48 -11.01 12.54 0.89
N LEU A 49 -10.45 12.27 2.08
CA LEU A 49 -10.52 10.92 2.68
C LEU A 49 -11.93 10.54 3.11
N ILE A 50 -12.69 11.49 3.67
CA ILE A 50 -14.09 11.29 4.04
C ILE A 50 -14.90 11.03 2.77
N GLU A 51 -14.74 11.84 1.72
CA GLU A 51 -15.45 11.70 0.45
C GLU A 51 -15.15 10.34 -0.22
N LEU A 52 -13.89 9.88 -0.20
CA LEU A 52 -13.51 8.54 -0.69
C LEU A 52 -14.19 7.42 0.09
N ARG A 53 -14.17 7.51 1.42
CA ARG A 53 -14.78 6.49 2.28
C ARG A 53 -16.29 6.42 2.07
N ASP A 54 -16.94 7.57 1.96
CA ASP A 54 -18.39 7.64 1.77
C ASP A 54 -18.77 7.12 0.36
N LEU A 55 -17.96 7.40 -0.67
CA LEU A 55 -18.12 6.83 -2.02
C LEU A 55 -17.93 5.30 -2.03
N ASP A 56 -16.91 4.79 -1.34
CA ASP A 56 -16.67 3.35 -1.19
C ASP A 56 -17.88 2.68 -0.50
N PHE A 57 -18.43 3.30 0.55
CA PHE A 57 -19.63 2.81 1.23
C PHE A 57 -20.88 2.84 0.34
N ASP A 58 -21.08 3.88 -0.47
CA ASP A 58 -22.22 3.97 -1.37
C ASP A 58 -22.14 2.93 -2.51
N HIS A 59 -20.94 2.56 -2.95
CA HIS A 59 -20.74 1.44 -3.88
C HIS A 59 -20.99 0.09 -3.21
N GLU A 60 -20.47 -0.14 -1.99
CA GLU A 60 -20.72 -1.37 -1.23
C GLU A 60 -22.21 -1.58 -0.93
N THR A 61 -22.96 -0.50 -0.70
CA THR A 61 -24.42 -0.54 -0.49
C THR A 61 -25.23 -0.60 -1.78
N GLY A 62 -24.56 -0.56 -2.95
CA GLY A 62 -25.19 -0.68 -4.27
C GLY A 62 -25.97 0.56 -4.71
N LYS A 63 -25.75 1.73 -4.09
CA LYS A 63 -26.39 2.99 -4.48
C LYS A 63 -25.76 3.62 -5.72
N VAL A 64 -24.51 3.28 -6.01
CA VAL A 64 -23.72 3.83 -7.12
C VAL A 64 -23.33 2.70 -8.07
N SER A 65 -23.40 2.96 -9.37
CA SER A 65 -22.99 2.01 -10.41
C SER A 65 -21.47 1.81 -10.39
N HIS A 66 -21.00 0.64 -10.86
CA HIS A 66 -19.57 0.35 -10.91
C HIS A 66 -18.77 1.35 -11.78
N ASP A 67 -19.32 1.75 -12.92
CA ASP A 67 -18.65 2.67 -13.85
C ASP A 67 -18.57 4.10 -13.30
N ASP A 68 -19.62 4.55 -12.61
CA ASP A 68 -19.63 5.85 -11.92
C ASP A 68 -18.66 5.85 -10.73
N TYR A 69 -18.65 4.76 -9.95
CA TYR A 69 -17.72 4.58 -8.85
C TYR A 69 -16.26 4.66 -9.31
N ALA A 70 -15.88 3.88 -10.34
CA ALA A 70 -14.52 3.86 -10.86
C ALA A 70 -14.04 5.24 -11.31
N THR A 71 -14.92 5.98 -12.01
CA THR A 71 -14.63 7.33 -12.51
C THR A 71 -14.47 8.33 -11.36
N GLN A 72 -15.42 8.34 -10.41
CA GLN A 72 -15.39 9.26 -9.28
C GLN A 72 -14.21 8.99 -8.36
N ARG A 73 -13.93 7.71 -8.07
CA ARG A 73 -12.80 7.31 -7.23
C ARG A 73 -11.47 7.71 -7.85
N ALA A 74 -11.28 7.51 -9.15
CA ALA A 74 -10.07 7.95 -9.85
C ALA A 74 -9.85 9.47 -9.72
N ARG A 75 -10.92 10.27 -9.84
CA ARG A 75 -10.85 11.72 -9.67
C ARG A 75 -10.50 12.11 -8.23
N LEU A 76 -11.10 11.47 -7.23
CA LEU A 76 -10.82 11.76 -5.81
C LEU A 76 -9.40 11.37 -5.40
N VAL A 77 -8.91 10.22 -5.87
CA VAL A 77 -7.52 9.81 -5.67
C VAL A 77 -6.57 10.82 -6.30
N ALA A 78 -6.85 11.31 -7.52
CA ALA A 78 -6.02 12.32 -8.16
C ALA A 78 -5.97 13.63 -7.34
N LYS A 79 -7.11 14.11 -6.83
CA LYS A 79 -7.17 15.26 -5.91
C LYS A 79 -6.35 15.01 -4.64
N GLY A 80 -6.48 13.83 -4.02
CA GLY A 80 -5.73 13.47 -2.81
C GLY A 80 -4.22 13.50 -3.04
N VAL A 81 -3.76 12.99 -4.19
CA VAL A 81 -2.34 13.05 -4.57
C VAL A 81 -1.86 14.49 -4.73
N GLU A 82 -2.67 15.38 -5.31
CA GLU A 82 -2.34 16.80 -5.44
C GLU A 82 -2.17 17.48 -4.08
N VAL A 83 -3.09 17.26 -3.15
CA VAL A 83 -3.01 17.80 -1.78
C VAL A 83 -1.77 17.28 -1.05
N LEU A 84 -1.46 15.98 -1.18
CA LEU A 84 -0.26 15.39 -0.57
C LEU A 84 1.04 15.97 -1.14
N ARG A 85 1.08 16.28 -2.45
CA ARG A 85 2.23 16.98 -3.05
C ARG A 85 2.38 18.39 -2.48
N ALA A 86 1.28 19.13 -2.35
CA ALA A 86 1.30 20.48 -1.79
C ALA A 86 1.82 20.47 -0.33
N LEU A 87 1.35 19.53 0.49
CA LEU A 87 1.85 19.33 1.87
C LEU A 87 3.35 18.99 1.89
N SER A 88 3.82 18.13 0.99
CA SER A 88 5.23 17.77 0.91
C SER A 88 6.13 18.95 0.51
N ALA A 89 5.60 19.91 -0.26
CA ALA A 89 6.33 21.11 -0.65
C ALA A 89 6.50 22.07 0.53
N ILE A 90 5.47 22.24 1.37
CA ILE A 90 5.55 23.06 2.58
C ILE A 90 6.52 22.44 3.59
N GLY A 91 6.43 21.13 3.83
CA GLY A 91 7.33 20.43 4.75
C GLY A 91 8.80 20.45 4.33
N LYS A 92 9.09 20.58 3.02
CA LYS A 92 10.45 20.80 2.50
C LYS A 92 10.95 22.24 2.68
N ASN A 93 10.05 23.22 2.67
CA ASN A 93 10.38 24.63 2.80
C ASN A 93 10.51 25.08 4.27
N GLU A 94 9.77 24.45 5.20
CA GLU A 94 9.89 24.67 6.65
C GLU A 94 11.09 23.93 7.27
N SER A 95 11.70 22.98 6.55
CA SER A 95 13.01 22.43 6.92
C SER A 95 14.12 23.26 6.28
N PRO A 96 14.87 24.08 7.04
CA PRO A 96 16.20 24.50 6.58
C PRO A 96 17.07 23.24 6.44
N ALA A 97 17.37 22.87 5.20
CA ALA A 97 18.09 21.66 4.76
C ALA A 97 19.58 21.63 5.21
N PRO A 98 20.37 20.53 5.02
CA PRO A 98 20.07 19.31 4.25
C PRO A 98 20.49 17.96 4.91
N ALA A 99 19.86 16.84 4.53
CA ALA A 99 20.42 15.49 4.70
C ALA A 99 19.80 14.42 3.76
N SER A 100 19.26 14.80 2.61
CA SER A 100 18.94 13.80 1.57
C SER A 100 20.20 13.29 0.87
N ASP A 101 21.25 14.13 0.77
CA ASP A 101 22.54 13.73 0.20
C ASP A 101 23.26 12.73 1.12
N ASP A 102 23.20 12.90 2.44
CA ASP A 102 23.84 11.99 3.41
C ASP A 102 23.25 10.57 3.38
N PHE A 103 21.93 10.45 3.19
CA PHE A 103 21.27 9.14 3.11
C PHE A 103 21.55 8.43 1.79
N ASP A 104 21.46 9.13 0.66
CA ASP A 104 21.75 8.57 -0.66
C ASP A 104 23.24 8.18 -0.77
N ASP A 105 24.15 9.03 -0.27
CA ASP A 105 25.59 8.75 -0.20
C ASP A 105 25.91 7.55 0.72
N ALA A 106 25.19 7.41 1.84
CA ALA A 106 25.35 6.28 2.75
C ALA A 106 24.90 4.96 2.10
N ILE A 107 23.82 5.00 1.32
CA ILE A 107 23.32 3.85 0.55
C ILE A 107 24.33 3.46 -0.54
N GLU A 108 24.86 4.42 -1.31
CA GLU A 108 25.86 4.16 -2.34
C GLU A 108 27.14 3.54 -1.75
N LYS A 109 27.65 4.07 -0.62
CA LYS A 109 28.79 3.50 0.10
C LYS A 109 28.52 2.09 0.60
N ALA A 110 27.33 1.82 1.14
CA ALA A 110 26.95 0.49 1.62
C ALA A 110 26.86 -0.54 0.47
N VAL A 111 26.35 -0.14 -0.69
CA VAL A 111 26.29 -1.00 -1.90
C VAL A 111 27.69 -1.26 -2.45
N ALA A 112 28.55 -0.25 -2.52
CA ALA A 112 29.93 -0.40 -2.97
C ALA A 112 30.74 -1.35 -2.05
N ALA A 113 30.56 -1.26 -0.74
CA ALA A 113 31.19 -2.15 0.23
C ALA A 113 30.72 -3.61 0.06
N ARG A 114 29.42 -3.85 -0.18
CA ARG A 114 28.90 -5.20 -0.47
C ARG A 114 29.44 -5.76 -1.78
N ARG A 115 29.56 -4.95 -2.84
CA ARG A 115 30.15 -5.37 -4.12
C ARG A 115 31.63 -5.74 -3.98
N ARG A 116 32.41 -4.96 -3.24
CA ARG A 116 33.83 -5.27 -2.96
C ARG A 116 34.00 -6.55 -2.13
N ARG A 117 33.11 -6.81 -1.17
CA ARG A 117 33.10 -8.07 -0.40
C ARG A 117 32.69 -9.29 -1.23
N LYS A 118 31.82 -9.11 -2.24
CA LYS A 118 31.42 -10.16 -3.18
C LYS A 118 32.49 -10.42 -4.27
N ALA A 119 33.35 -9.44 -4.53
CA ALA A 119 34.47 -9.52 -5.47
C ALA A 119 35.75 -10.09 -4.83
N THR A 120 35.64 -11.15 -4.03
CA THR A 120 36.79 -12.04 -3.81
C THR A 120 36.97 -12.88 -5.08
N PRO A 121 38.13 -12.82 -5.75
CA PRO A 121 38.31 -13.30 -7.13
C PRO A 121 38.28 -14.83 -7.31
N ALA A 122 38.05 -15.60 -6.24
CA ALA A 122 38.08 -17.05 -6.27
C ALA A 122 36.73 -17.72 -6.56
N SER A 123 35.59 -17.02 -6.43
CA SER A 123 34.25 -17.64 -6.56
C SER A 123 33.31 -16.98 -7.56
N ALA A 124 33.69 -15.87 -8.19
CA ALA A 124 32.84 -15.18 -9.15
C ALA A 124 32.86 -15.85 -10.54
N GLY A 125 34.03 -16.29 -11.01
CA GLY A 125 34.14 -17.01 -12.29
C GLY A 125 33.48 -18.40 -12.24
N HIS A 126 33.72 -19.15 -11.17
CA HIS A 126 33.24 -20.53 -11.06
C HIS A 126 31.71 -20.66 -11.09
N VAL A 127 30.99 -19.73 -10.46
CA VAL A 127 29.53 -19.79 -10.39
C VAL A 127 28.90 -19.36 -11.73
N ASP A 128 29.41 -18.31 -12.37
CA ASP A 128 28.90 -17.90 -13.68
C ASP A 128 29.22 -18.95 -14.77
N ASP A 129 30.41 -19.57 -14.71
CA ASP A 129 30.81 -20.66 -15.61
C ASP A 129 29.95 -21.94 -15.40
N GLU A 130 29.63 -22.29 -14.15
CA GLU A 130 28.73 -23.41 -13.84
C GLU A 130 27.29 -23.15 -14.31
N ILE A 131 26.81 -21.90 -14.17
CA ILE A 131 25.48 -21.49 -14.63
C ILE A 131 25.41 -21.53 -16.15
N GLU A 132 26.40 -20.98 -16.88
CA GLU A 132 26.43 -21.03 -18.34
C GLU A 132 26.47 -22.46 -18.87
N LYS A 133 27.25 -23.34 -18.23
CA LYS A 133 27.31 -24.77 -18.56
C LYS A 133 25.98 -25.47 -18.30
N ALA A 134 25.30 -25.16 -17.20
CA ALA A 134 23.97 -25.71 -16.87
C ALA A 134 22.89 -25.22 -17.84
N VAL A 135 22.94 -23.96 -18.26
CA VAL A 135 22.01 -23.37 -19.25
C VAL A 135 22.25 -23.96 -20.64
N ALA A 136 23.50 -24.13 -21.06
CA ALA A 136 23.85 -24.77 -22.33
C ALA A 136 23.39 -26.24 -22.37
N ALA A 137 23.52 -26.98 -21.26
CA ALA A 137 23.02 -28.35 -21.14
C ALA A 137 21.48 -28.41 -21.26
N ARG A 138 20.76 -27.48 -20.62
CA ARG A 138 19.29 -27.38 -20.73
C ARG A 138 18.81 -26.99 -22.13
N ARG A 139 19.54 -26.12 -22.84
CA ARG A 139 19.22 -25.75 -24.23
C ARG A 139 19.36 -26.92 -25.19
N LYS A 140 20.39 -27.76 -25.00
CA LYS A 140 20.58 -29.00 -25.79
C LYS A 140 19.48 -30.03 -25.55
N MET A 141 18.94 -30.09 -24.33
CA MET A 141 17.82 -30.99 -23.98
C MET A 141 16.46 -30.48 -24.50
N LYS A 142 16.33 -29.16 -24.74
CA LYS A 142 15.07 -28.53 -25.17
C LYS A 142 15.08 -28.17 -26.66
N THR A 143 15.41 -29.13 -27.51
CA THR A 143 14.79 -29.19 -28.84
C THR A 143 13.50 -29.97 -28.67
N ILE A 144 12.38 -29.27 -28.50
CA ILE A 144 11.06 -29.87 -28.70
C ILE A 144 10.88 -29.87 -30.22
N PRO A 145 10.90 -31.00 -30.93
CA PRO A 145 10.30 -31.02 -32.26
C PRO A 145 8.83 -30.67 -32.03
N ALA A 146 8.35 -29.66 -32.76
CA ALA A 146 6.92 -29.49 -32.90
C ALA A 146 6.33 -30.86 -33.28
N GLU A 147 5.10 -31.12 -32.81
CA GLU A 147 4.31 -32.31 -33.18
C GLU A 147 4.83 -33.68 -32.73
N ALA A 148 4.60 -34.01 -31.44
CA ALA A 148 4.35 -35.40 -31.04
C ALA A 148 3.54 -35.49 -29.74
N ASN A 149 2.35 -36.10 -29.81
CA ASN A 149 1.64 -36.68 -28.67
C ASN A 149 2.55 -37.72 -28.00
N VAL A 150 2.81 -37.58 -26.70
CA VAL A 150 3.45 -38.65 -25.92
C VAL A 150 2.83 -38.70 -24.51
N GLU A 151 1.97 -39.69 -24.32
CA GLU A 151 1.67 -40.29 -23.03
C GLU A 151 2.88 -41.16 -22.66
N THR A 152 3.69 -40.78 -21.66
CA THR A 152 4.51 -41.77 -20.93
C THR A 152 4.98 -41.24 -19.57
N GLU A 153 4.90 -42.14 -18.61
CA GLU A 153 5.33 -42.06 -17.22
C GLU A 153 6.80 -41.62 -17.08
N ALA A 154 7.06 -40.63 -16.20
CA ALA A 154 8.40 -40.28 -15.76
C ALA A 154 8.38 -39.78 -14.31
N ALA A 155 9.26 -40.34 -13.49
CA ALA A 155 9.36 -40.17 -12.04
C ALA A 155 9.45 -38.70 -11.58
N PRO A 156 8.91 -38.36 -10.39
CA PRO A 156 8.85 -36.97 -9.92
C PRO A 156 10.20 -36.48 -9.37
N ALA A 157 10.67 -35.35 -9.90
CA ALA A 157 11.75 -34.55 -9.34
C ALA A 157 11.33 -33.91 -7.98
N PRO A 158 12.26 -33.72 -7.03
CA PRO A 158 11.94 -33.20 -5.71
C PRO A 158 11.59 -31.70 -5.77
N GLY A 159 10.51 -31.30 -5.08
CA GLY A 159 10.12 -29.89 -4.90
C GLY A 159 8.87 -29.42 -5.65
N ARG A 160 7.98 -30.33 -6.07
CA ARG A 160 6.63 -29.96 -6.53
C ARG A 160 5.63 -30.26 -5.42
N ASP A 161 4.90 -29.25 -4.97
CA ASP A 161 3.69 -29.45 -4.17
C ASP A 161 2.66 -30.15 -5.07
N LEU A 162 2.62 -31.48 -4.96
CA LEU A 162 1.67 -32.35 -5.62
C LEU A 162 0.41 -32.42 -4.75
N ASN A 163 -0.76 -32.42 -5.36
CA ASN A 163 -1.99 -32.80 -4.65
C ASN A 163 -2.02 -34.33 -4.43
N ASP A 164 -2.98 -34.81 -3.63
CA ASP A 164 -3.16 -36.24 -3.30
C ASP A 164 -3.29 -37.17 -4.52
N ASN A 165 -3.53 -36.60 -5.71
CA ASN A 165 -3.67 -37.30 -6.99
C ASN A 165 -2.46 -37.11 -7.93
N GLY A 166 -1.33 -36.58 -7.46
CA GLY A 166 -0.10 -36.46 -8.25
C GLY A 166 -0.15 -35.43 -9.39
N ARG A 167 -1.13 -34.51 -9.38
CA ARG A 167 -1.21 -33.39 -10.34
C ARG A 167 -0.58 -32.13 -9.74
N LEU A 168 0.01 -31.29 -10.61
CA LEU A 168 0.54 -29.97 -10.24
C LEU A 168 -0.57 -29.17 -9.53
N ALA A 169 -0.32 -28.76 -8.28
CA ALA A 169 -1.23 -27.90 -7.54
C ALA A 169 -1.50 -26.62 -8.36
N LYS A 170 -2.78 -26.31 -8.60
CA LYS A 170 -3.16 -25.01 -9.18
C LYS A 170 -3.06 -23.98 -8.07
N PHE A 171 -2.51 -22.82 -8.36
CA PHE A 171 -2.45 -21.70 -7.43
C PHE A 171 -3.40 -20.60 -7.88
N CYS A 172 -4.00 -19.88 -6.93
CA CYS A 172 -4.82 -18.72 -7.19
C CYS A 172 -3.96 -17.58 -7.73
N SER A 173 -4.29 -17.03 -8.90
CA SER A 173 -3.58 -15.90 -9.51
C SER A 173 -3.79 -14.57 -8.76
N HIS A 174 -4.84 -14.46 -7.94
CA HIS A 174 -5.17 -13.24 -7.21
C HIS A 174 -4.43 -13.13 -5.87
N CYS A 175 -4.27 -14.23 -5.13
CA CYS A 175 -3.68 -14.20 -3.78
C CYS A 175 -2.52 -15.18 -3.56
N GLY A 176 -2.20 -16.03 -4.55
CA GLY A 176 -1.11 -17.00 -4.48
C GLY A 176 -1.39 -18.24 -3.62
N ALA A 177 -2.58 -18.40 -3.04
CA ALA A 177 -2.92 -19.58 -2.26
C ALA A 177 -3.03 -20.84 -3.13
N ALA A 178 -2.65 -22.00 -2.58
CA ALA A 178 -2.91 -23.29 -3.22
C ALA A 178 -4.43 -23.52 -3.34
N ALA A 179 -4.87 -23.92 -4.53
CA ALA A 179 -6.25 -24.28 -4.82
C ALA A 179 -6.38 -25.80 -4.99
N GLN A 180 -7.45 -26.37 -4.46
CA GLN A 180 -7.70 -27.80 -4.61
C GLN A 180 -8.28 -28.11 -5.99
N PRO A 181 -8.00 -29.30 -6.53
CA PRO A 181 -8.61 -29.74 -7.79
C PRO A 181 -10.13 -29.87 -7.63
N GLY A 182 -10.89 -28.96 -8.24
CA GLY A 182 -12.35 -28.93 -8.20
C GLY A 182 -12.93 -27.61 -7.68
N ASP A 183 -12.10 -26.77 -7.06
CA ASP A 183 -12.52 -25.47 -6.56
C ASP A 183 -12.89 -24.53 -7.72
N LYS A 184 -14.12 -24.00 -7.70
CA LYS A 184 -14.55 -22.93 -8.61
C LYS A 184 -14.07 -21.55 -8.14
N PHE A 185 -13.84 -21.40 -6.84
CA PHE A 185 -13.43 -20.16 -6.17
C PHE A 185 -12.33 -20.44 -5.15
N CYS A 186 -11.45 -19.47 -4.92
CA CYS A 186 -10.39 -19.58 -3.93
C CYS A 186 -10.95 -19.48 -2.50
N ALA A 187 -10.73 -20.51 -1.67
CA ALA A 187 -11.16 -20.52 -0.26
C ALA A 187 -10.52 -19.41 0.61
N ARG A 188 -9.41 -18.81 0.16
CA ARG A 188 -8.71 -17.74 0.90
C ARG A 188 -9.16 -16.33 0.52
N CYS A 189 -9.47 -16.07 -0.75
CA CYS A 189 -9.76 -14.71 -1.24
C CYS A 189 -11.06 -14.58 -2.05
N GLY A 190 -11.79 -15.67 -2.29
CA GLY A 190 -13.05 -15.65 -3.04
C GLY A 190 -12.93 -15.51 -4.55
N ALA A 191 -11.72 -15.25 -5.10
CA ALA A 191 -11.52 -15.09 -6.54
C ALA A 191 -11.90 -16.36 -7.33
N SER A 192 -12.53 -16.19 -8.49
CA SER A 192 -12.88 -17.31 -9.36
C SER A 192 -11.63 -17.95 -9.98
N LEU A 193 -11.61 -19.28 -10.04
CA LEU A 193 -10.52 -20.09 -10.56
C LEU A 193 -10.84 -20.68 -11.94
N ALA A 194 -12.03 -20.39 -12.46
CA ALA A 194 -12.43 -20.74 -13.82
C ALA A 194 -11.68 -19.82 -14.79
N LEU A 195 -10.67 -20.35 -15.45
CA LEU A 195 -10.07 -19.74 -16.63
C LEU A 195 -11.11 -19.78 -17.75
N THR A 196 -11.91 -18.73 -17.91
CA THR A 196 -12.59 -18.46 -19.18
C THR A 196 -11.57 -17.86 -20.14
N PRO A 197 -11.28 -18.49 -21.29
CA PRO A 197 -10.62 -17.80 -22.39
C PRO A 197 -11.71 -16.96 -23.07
N GLU A 198 -11.88 -15.70 -22.65
CA GLU A 198 -12.67 -14.73 -23.41
C GLU A 198 -11.76 -13.62 -23.94
N SER A 199 -11.42 -13.75 -25.22
CA SER A 199 -11.18 -12.61 -26.10
C SER A 199 -11.79 -12.98 -27.45
N THR A 200 -12.97 -12.41 -27.74
CA THR A 200 -13.45 -12.21 -29.10
C THR A 200 -13.30 -10.73 -29.42
#